data_AF-D8R2Q1-F1
#
_entry.id   AF-D8R2Q1-F1
#
_cell.length_a   1.000
_cell.length_b   1.000
_cell.length_c   1.000
_cell.angle_alpha   90.00
_cell.angle_beta   90.00
_cell.angle_gamma   90.00
#
_symmetry.space_group_name_H-M   'P 1'
#
loop_
_entity.id
_entity.type
_entity.pdbx_description
1 polymer ?
#
loop_
_entity_poly.entity_id
_entity_poly.type
_entity_poly.pdbx_seq_one_letter_code
_entity_poly.pdbx_strand_id
1 'polypeptide(L)'
;LYAGNFLISPNGEYILYMQLNCVLILFKGPITIWKTETNNKGEGCLLRLQTDGNLVIYDNKSIVIWTNSIYWKNIWKVMALCVSNSGHIILY
;
A
#
# COMPACT_ATOMS: atom_id res chain seq x y z
N LEU A 1 -5.46 -4.34 -2.05
CA LEU A 1 -4.71 -5.31 -1.21
C LEU A 1 -5.38 -5.38 0.15
N TYR A 2 -6.10 -6.45 0.44
CA TYR A 2 -6.81 -6.63 1.72
C TYR A 2 -5.82 -6.93 2.86
N ALA A 3 -6.21 -6.63 4.09
CA ALA A 3 -5.49 -7.05 5.28
C ALA A 3 -5.23 -8.58 5.25
N GLY A 4 -4.02 -8.98 5.61
CA GLY A 4 -3.54 -10.37 5.46
C GLY A 4 -2.85 -10.65 4.13
N ASN A 5 -3.08 -9.84 3.08
CA ASN A 5 -2.44 -10.04 1.79
C ASN A 5 -1.16 -9.19 1.65
N PHE A 6 -0.29 -9.64 0.73
CA PHE A 6 0.96 -8.98 0.43
C PHE A 6 1.24 -8.96 -1.08
N LEU A 7 2.16 -8.08 -1.50
CA LEU A 7 2.79 -8.07 -2.81
C LEU A 7 4.27 -8.38 -2.63
N ILE A 8 4.86 -9.14 -3.55
CA ILE A 8 6.29 -9.44 -3.56
C ILE A 8 6.93 -8.81 -4.80
N SER A 9 8.15 -8.28 -4.67
CA SER A 9 8.96 -7.90 -5.83
C SER A 9 9.30 -9.12 -6.70
N PRO A 10 9.54 -8.93 -8.02
CA PRO A 10 9.90 -10.02 -8.92
C PRO A 10 11.11 -10.87 -8.48
N ASN A 11 12.10 -10.26 -7.81
CA ASN A 11 13.26 -10.96 -7.26
C ASN A 11 13.03 -11.63 -5.90
N GLY A 12 11.82 -11.50 -5.32
CA GLY A 12 11.48 -12.12 -4.03
C GLY A 12 12.02 -11.39 -2.79
N GLU A 13 12.79 -10.31 -2.94
CA GLU A 13 13.47 -9.67 -1.80
C GLU A 13 12.59 -8.72 -1.00
N TYR A 14 11.65 -8.03 -1.66
CA TYR A 14 10.83 -6.99 -1.05
C TYR A 14 9.38 -7.44 -0.93
N ILE A 15 8.79 -7.23 0.23
CA ILE A 15 7.41 -7.61 0.52
C ILE A 15 6.66 -6.39 1.04
N LEU A 16 5.59 -6.00 0.34
CA LEU A 16 4.63 -5.02 0.81
C LEU A 16 3.45 -5.76 1.43
N TYR A 17 3.30 -5.69 2.74
CA TYR A 17 2.30 -6.44 3.51
C TYR A 17 1.29 -5.51 4.18
N MET A 18 0.00 -5.76 3.96
CA MET A 18 -1.08 -5.10 4.69
C MET A 18 -1.45 -5.93 5.93
N GLN A 19 -1.02 -5.48 7.10
CA GLN A 19 -1.25 -6.19 8.36
C GLN A 19 -2.71 -6.10 8.84
N LEU A 20 -3.12 -7.05 9.69
CA LEU A 20 -4.47 -7.10 10.29
C LEU A 20 -4.79 -5.93 11.23
N ASN A 21 -3.79 -5.32 11.85
CA ASN A 21 -3.89 -4.13 12.69
C ASN A 21 -3.87 -2.82 11.88
N CYS A 22 -4.14 -2.89 10.58
CA CYS A 22 -4.21 -1.76 9.66
C CYS A 22 -2.90 -1.03 9.40
N VAL A 23 -1.76 -1.71 9.57
CA VAL A 23 -0.44 -1.18 9.21
C VAL A 23 -0.01 -1.71 7.84
N LEU A 24 0.38 -0.82 6.93
CA LEU A 24 1.04 -1.20 5.68
C LEU A 24 2.55 -1.16 5.90
N ILE A 25 3.25 -2.26 5.65
CA ILE A 25 4.69 -2.39 5.88
C ILE A 25 5.41 -2.84 4.62
N LEU A 26 6.56 -2.24 4.33
CA LEU A 26 7.52 -2.69 3.34
C LEU A 26 8.73 -3.33 4.04
N PHE A 27 8.96 -4.60 3.74
CA PHE A 27 10.10 -5.37 4.24
C PHE A 27 11.12 -5.64 3.13
N LYS A 28 12.38 -5.85 3.53
CA LYS A 28 13.39 -6.57 2.76
C LYS A 28 13.99 -7.67 3.63
N GLY A 29 13.66 -8.93 3.34
CA GLY A 29 13.96 -10.03 4.25
C GLY A 29 13.44 -9.76 5.67
N PRO A 30 14.29 -9.84 6.73
CA PRO A 30 13.86 -9.56 8.11
C PRO A 30 13.80 -8.06 8.45
N ILE A 31 14.25 -7.17 7.55
CA ILE A 31 14.39 -5.74 7.83
C ILE A 31 13.11 -5.00 7.44
N THR A 32 12.56 -4.23 8.37
CA THR A 32 11.49 -3.27 8.07
C THR A 32 12.11 -2.02 7.45
N ILE A 33 11.77 -1.72 6.20
CA ILE A 33 12.26 -0.53 5.50
C ILE A 33 11.37 0.67 5.81
N TRP A 34 10.05 0.45 5.74
CA TRP A 34 9.07 1.51 5.90
C TRP A 34 7.75 0.94 6.40
N LYS A 35 6.98 1.73 7.14
CA LYS A 35 5.63 1.38 7.57
C LYS A 35 4.75 2.61 7.70
N THR A 36 3.44 2.44 7.57
CA THR A 36 2.47 3.47 7.97
C THR A 36 2.32 3.51 9.49
N GLU A 37 2.13 4.69 10.06
CA GLU A 37 1.87 4.84 11.50
C GLU A 37 0.36 4.78 11.80
N THR A 38 -0.27 3.69 11.38
CA THR A 38 -1.73 3.50 11.37
C THR A 38 -2.21 2.36 12.27
N ASN A 39 -1.34 1.90 13.17
CA ASN A 39 -1.63 0.80 14.08
C ASN A 39 -2.90 1.08 14.90
N ASN A 40 -3.85 0.13 14.85
CA ASN A 40 -5.13 0.17 15.57
C ASN A 40 -5.99 1.42 15.25
N LYS A 41 -5.80 2.06 14.09
CA LYS A 41 -6.65 3.18 13.65
C LYS A 41 -7.95 2.72 12.97
N GLY A 42 -8.11 1.42 12.70
CA GLY A 42 -9.29 0.83 12.09
C GLY A 42 -9.25 -0.70 12.14
N GLU A 43 -10.20 -1.34 11.48
CA GLU A 43 -10.33 -2.80 11.38
C GLU A 43 -10.57 -3.24 9.94
N GLY A 44 -10.10 -4.44 9.57
CA GLY A 44 -10.36 -5.04 8.26
C GLY A 44 -9.85 -4.18 7.09
N CYS A 45 -8.67 -3.57 7.24
CA CYS A 45 -8.24 -2.54 6.31
C CYS A 45 -7.87 -3.04 4.90
N LEU A 46 -8.02 -2.14 3.93
CA LEU A 46 -7.79 -2.37 2.52
C LEU A 46 -6.95 -1.24 1.95
N LEU A 47 -5.80 -1.56 1.35
CA LEU A 47 -5.06 -0.65 0.50
C LEU A 47 -5.70 -0.61 -0.89
N ARG A 48 -6.06 0.59 -1.35
CA ARG A 48 -6.67 0.86 -2.65
C ARG A 48 -5.93 1.98 -3.37
N LEU A 49 -5.58 1.73 -4.62
CA LEU A 49 -5.15 2.76 -5.55
C LEU A 49 -6.39 3.35 -6.22
N GLN A 50 -6.58 4.66 -6.09
CA GLN A 50 -7.67 5.39 -6.73
C GLN A 50 -7.28 5.82 -8.16
N THR A 51 -8.27 6.19 -8.96
CA THR A 51 -8.09 6.57 -10.38
C THR A 51 -7.36 7.89 -10.59
N ASP A 52 -7.21 8.67 -9.54
CA ASP A 52 -6.46 9.93 -9.49
C ASP A 52 -5.00 9.74 -9.00
N GLY A 53 -4.55 8.51 -8.80
CA GLY A 53 -3.19 8.20 -8.35
C GLY A 53 -3.02 8.22 -6.84
N ASN A 54 -4.11 8.49 -6.11
CA ASN A 54 -4.09 8.52 -4.67
C ASN A 54 -4.07 7.10 -4.10
N LEU A 55 -3.10 6.83 -3.22
CA LEU A 55 -2.97 5.54 -2.56
C LEU A 55 -3.56 5.64 -1.15
N VAL A 56 -4.66 4.94 -0.90
CA VAL A 56 -5.47 5.10 0.30
C VAL A 56 -5.62 3.78 1.04
N ILE A 57 -5.51 3.83 2.36
CA ILE A 57 -5.92 2.75 3.25
C ILE A 57 -7.31 3.09 3.79
N TYR A 58 -8.27 2.22 3.52
CA TYR A 58 -9.60 2.27 4.10
C TYR A 58 -9.75 1.21 5.19
N ASP A 59 -10.62 1.45 6.16
CA ASP A 59 -11.13 0.39 7.04
C ASP A 59 -12.36 -0.31 6.41
N ASN A 60 -12.90 -1.31 7.11
CA ASN A 60 -14.11 -2.04 6.69
C ASN A 60 -15.40 -1.19 6.64
N LYS A 61 -15.40 0.01 7.25
CA LYS A 61 -16.49 1.00 7.20
C LYS A 61 -16.26 2.07 6.13
N SER A 62 -15.24 1.89 5.26
CA SER A 62 -14.85 2.86 4.22
C SER A 62 -14.33 4.20 4.78
N ILE A 63 -13.86 4.23 6.02
CA ILE A 63 -13.19 5.39 6.62
C ILE A 63 -11.74 5.41 6.13
N VAL A 64 -11.26 6.59 5.75
CA VAL A 64 -9.86 6.80 5.34
C VAL A 64 -8.95 6.78 6.57
N ILE A 65 -8.05 5.81 6.61
CA ILE A 65 -7.05 5.63 7.68
C ILE A 65 -5.72 6.30 7.33
N TRP A 66 -5.34 6.26 6.06
CA TRP A 66 -4.11 6.86 5.55
C TRP A 66 -4.21 7.14 4.06
N THR A 67 -3.49 8.16 3.61
CA THR A 67 -3.40 8.55 2.21
C THR A 67 -2.01 9.13 1.92
N ASN A 68 -1.47 8.86 0.73
CA ASN A 68 -0.25 9.55 0.28
C ASN A 68 -0.53 11.02 -0.13
N SER A 69 -1.80 11.40 -0.31
CA SER A 69 -2.22 12.76 -0.69
C SER A 69 -1.62 13.24 -2.01
N ILE A 70 -1.31 12.32 -2.91
CA ILE A 70 -0.80 12.62 -4.25
C ILE A 70 -1.94 12.43 -5.25
N TYR A 71 -2.19 13.47 -6.04
CA TYR A 71 -3.28 13.50 -7.03
C TYR A 71 -2.72 13.90 -8.39
N TRP A 72 -2.98 13.08 -9.41
CA TRP A 72 -2.60 13.35 -10.79
C TRP A 72 -3.73 14.05 -11.54
N LYS A 73 -3.41 15.19 -12.18
CA LYS A 73 -4.42 16.04 -12.85
C LYS A 73 -4.80 15.59 -14.27
N ASN A 74 -4.03 14.69 -14.89
CA ASN A 74 -4.25 14.21 -16.27
C ASN A 74 -4.48 12.71 -16.29
N ILE A 75 -5.74 12.30 -16.29
CA ILE A 75 -6.16 10.90 -16.07
C ILE A 75 -6.61 10.30 -17.40
N TRP A 76 -5.68 9.61 -18.07
CA TRP A 76 -5.96 8.69 -19.20
C TRP A 76 -5.08 7.44 -19.13
N LYS A 77 -4.47 7.16 -17.98
CA LYS A 77 -3.56 6.03 -17.79
C LYS A 77 -4.16 5.04 -16.82
N VAL A 78 -4.12 3.76 -17.20
CA VAL A 78 -4.37 2.65 -16.27
C VAL A 78 -3.17 2.60 -15.33
N MET A 79 -3.43 2.66 -14.02
CA MET A 79 -2.37 2.61 -13.03
C MET A 79 -2.29 1.24 -12.37
N ALA A 80 -1.08 0.71 -12.23
CA ALA A 80 -0.81 -0.49 -11.46
C ALA A 80 0.15 -0.20 -10.31
N LEU A 81 -0.10 -0.84 -9.17
CA LEU A 81 0.79 -0.82 -8.01
C LEU A 81 1.74 -2.02 -8.10
N CYS A 82 3.05 -1.79 -8.17
CA CYS A 82 4.05 -2.85 -8.08
C CYS A 82 5.17 -2.52 -7.09
N VAL A 83 5.79 -3.57 -6.55
CA VAL A 83 7.02 -3.47 -5.76
C VAL A 83 8.19 -3.77 -6.70
N SER A 84 9.04 -2.78 -6.94
CA SER A 84 10.26 -2.92 -7.74
C SER A 84 11.32 -3.73 -7.00
N ASN A 85 12.23 -4.38 -7.75
CA ASN A 85 13.44 -5.03 -7.22
C ASN A 85 14.39 -4.05 -6.49
N SER A 86 14.20 -2.74 -6.66
CA SER A 86 14.93 -1.70 -5.94
C SER A 86 14.27 -1.26 -4.63
N GLY A 87 13.13 -1.85 -4.26
CA GLY A 87 12.36 -1.47 -3.07
C GLY A 87 11.47 -0.24 -3.23
N HIS A 88 11.32 0.28 -4.45
CA HIS A 88 10.34 1.33 -4.72
C HIS A 88 8.94 0.72 -4.92
N ILE A 89 7.95 1.38 -4.33
CA ILE A 89 6.55 1.14 -4.66
C ILE A 89 6.22 2.07 -5.82
N ILE A 90 6.01 1.50 -7.01
CA ILE A 90 5.83 2.28 -8.23
C ILE A 90 4.37 2.23 -8.65
N LEU A 91 3.86 3.42 -8.99
CA LEU A 91 2.61 3.64 -9.72
C LEU A 91 3.00 3.93 -11.16
N TYR A 92 2.60 3.08 -12.10
CA TYR A 92 2.82 3.29 -13.53
C TYR A 92 1.51 3.15 -14.29
#